data_AF-A0A9W8KMN7-F1
#
_entry.id   AF-A0A9W8KMN7-F1
#
_cell.length_a   1.000
_cell.length_b   1.000
_cell.length_c   1.000
_cell.angle_alpha   90.00
_cell.angle_beta   90.00
_cell.angle_gamma   90.00
#
_symmetry.space_group_name_H-M   'P 1'
#
loop_
_entity.id
_entity.type
_entity.pdbx_description
1 polymer ?
#
loop_
_entity_poly.entity_id
_entity_poly.type
_entity_poly.pdbx_seq_one_letter_code
_entity_poly.pdbx_strand_id
1 'polypeptide(L)'
;MLGRVLRKVQDLEAILKKMPPKPEPPSNEDCCMSGCEFCVWDLYDEDMREYQKHATKAREAFEAQGKVVPEQLRPENLRDSMDPSMRAFLDMEREMAMKIQQEEENNDNGD
;
A
#
# COMPACT_ATOMS: atom_id res chain seq x y z
N MET A 1 -12.35 -10.31 -32.30
CA MET A 1 -11.97 -9.40 -31.18
C MET A 1 -11.99 -10.07 -29.79
N LEU A 2 -12.66 -11.22 -29.60
CA LEU A 2 -12.80 -11.87 -28.28
C LEU A 2 -11.48 -12.40 -27.66
N GLY A 3 -10.51 -12.83 -28.47
CA GLY A 3 -9.26 -13.45 -27.97
C GLY A 3 -8.28 -12.50 -27.27
N ARG A 4 -8.40 -11.17 -27.43
CA ARG A 4 -7.53 -10.20 -26.73
C ARG A 4 -8.04 -9.86 -25.33
N VAL A 5 -9.35 -9.97 -25.10
CA VAL A 5 -9.99 -9.72 -23.79
C VAL A 5 -9.78 -10.89 -22.85
N LEU A 6 -9.92 -12.13 -23.35
CA LEU A 6 -9.72 -13.34 -22.53
C LEU A 6 -8.30 -13.46 -21.98
N ARG A 7 -7.27 -13.11 -22.76
CA ARG A 7 -5.87 -13.13 -22.28
C ARG A 7 -5.65 -12.17 -21.11
N LYS A 8 -6.13 -10.93 -21.22
CA LYS A 8 -6.02 -9.91 -20.16
C LYS A 8 -6.65 -10.34 -18.83
N VAL A 9 -7.82 -10.99 -18.88
CA VAL A 9 -8.51 -11.48 -17.67
C VAL A 9 -7.74 -12.63 -17.02
N GLN A 10 -7.17 -13.54 -17.82
CA GLN A 10 -6.34 -14.63 -17.32
C GLN A 10 -5.05 -14.12 -16.65
N ASP A 11 -4.48 -13.02 -17.16
CA ASP A 11 -3.29 -12.40 -16.55
C ASP A 11 -3.60 -11.87 -15.14
N LEU A 12 -4.75 -11.26 -14.91
CA LEU A 12 -5.15 -10.74 -13.57
C LEU A 12 -5.36 -11.87 -12.55
N GLU A 13 -6.04 -12.94 -12.96
CA GLU A 13 -6.28 -14.09 -12.09
C GLU A 13 -4.95 -14.79 -11.72
N ALA A 14 -4.02 -14.87 -12.67
CA ALA A 14 -2.69 -15.41 -12.41
C ALA A 14 -1.87 -14.54 -11.44
N ILE A 15 -2.03 -13.21 -11.50
CA ILE A 15 -1.38 -12.28 -10.56
C ILE A 15 -1.92 -12.50 -9.14
N LEU A 16 -3.25 -12.61 -8.98
CA LEU A 16 -3.87 -12.89 -7.68
C LEU A 16 -3.42 -14.25 -7.12
N LYS A 17 -3.35 -15.29 -7.97
CA LYS A 17 -2.94 -16.64 -7.54
C LYS A 17 -1.48 -16.73 -7.08
N LYS A 18 -0.60 -15.87 -7.61
CA LYS A 18 0.84 -15.82 -7.27
C LYS A 18 1.14 -14.89 -6.09
N MET A 19 0.13 -14.23 -5.54
CA MET A 19 0.31 -13.33 -4.40
C MET A 19 0.61 -14.14 -3.13
N PRO A 20 1.58 -13.73 -2.31
CA PRO A 20 1.72 -14.30 -0.98
C PRO A 20 0.44 -14.02 -0.15
N PRO A 21 0.08 -14.89 0.79
CA PRO A 21 -0.99 -14.59 1.74
C PRO A 21 -0.63 -13.36 2.58
N LYS A 22 -1.64 -12.60 3.04
CA LYS A 22 -1.40 -11.49 3.98
C LYS A 22 -0.83 -12.07 5.28
N PRO A 23 0.35 -11.63 5.72
CA PRO A 23 0.92 -12.06 7.00
C PRO A 23 -0.02 -11.72 8.16
N GLU A 24 -0.09 -12.60 9.15
CA GLU A 24 -0.79 -12.34 10.39
C GLU A 24 0.18 -11.72 11.40
N PRO A 25 -0.25 -10.71 12.18
CA PRO A 25 0.61 -10.10 13.18
C PRO A 25 0.95 -11.13 14.28
N PRO A 26 2.20 -11.18 14.76
CA PRO A 26 2.57 -12.08 15.83
C PRO A 26 1.84 -11.73 17.13
N SER A 27 1.57 -12.74 17.93
CA SER A 27 0.96 -12.55 19.25
C SER A 27 1.98 -12.03 20.26
N ASN A 28 1.48 -11.56 21.42
CA ASN A 28 2.37 -11.19 22.53
C ASN A 28 3.18 -12.39 23.06
N GLU A 29 2.69 -13.62 22.89
CA GLU A 29 3.38 -14.83 23.33
C GLU A 29 4.52 -15.22 22.40
N ASP A 30 4.43 -14.86 21.12
CA ASP A 30 5.52 -15.04 20.14
C ASP A 30 6.67 -14.05 20.38
N CYS A 31 6.38 -12.93 21.05
CA CYS A 31 7.37 -11.92 21.41
C CYS A 31 8.06 -12.30 22.73
N CYS A 32 9.31 -12.77 22.64
CA CYS A 32 10.12 -13.12 23.82
C CYS A 32 10.46 -11.92 24.74
N MET A 33 10.30 -10.68 24.27
CA MET A 33 10.58 -9.43 25.01
C MET A 33 12.00 -9.30 25.61
N SER A 34 12.90 -10.22 25.28
CA SER A 34 14.24 -10.33 25.88
C SER A 34 15.37 -10.10 24.88
N GLY A 35 15.04 -9.61 23.66
CA GLY A 35 16.01 -9.36 22.60
C GLY A 35 16.55 -10.63 21.94
N CYS A 36 15.66 -11.46 21.38
CA CYS A 36 16.06 -12.60 20.55
C CYS A 36 16.90 -12.15 19.35
N GLU A 37 17.77 -13.06 18.87
CA GLU A 37 18.58 -12.84 17.66
C GLU A 37 17.72 -12.52 16.42
N PHE A 38 16.55 -13.14 16.31
CA PHE A 38 15.54 -12.83 15.31
C PHE A 38 14.27 -12.31 16.00
N CYS A 39 13.95 -11.04 15.79
CA CYS A 39 12.72 -10.45 16.29
C CYS A 39 11.55 -10.90 15.43
N VAL A 40 10.50 -11.45 16.05
CA VAL A 40 9.29 -11.87 15.33
C VAL A 40 8.61 -10.70 14.60
N TRP A 41 8.71 -9.48 15.15
CA TRP A 41 8.20 -8.28 14.51
C TRP A 41 9.00 -7.87 13.27
N ASP A 42 10.31 -8.10 13.26
CA ASP A 42 11.14 -7.81 12.09
C ASP A 42 10.80 -8.77 10.95
N LEU A 43 10.65 -10.07 11.26
CA LEU A 43 10.21 -11.08 10.28
C LEU A 43 8.82 -10.75 9.73
N TYR A 44 7.88 -10.38 10.61
CA TYR A 44 6.55 -9.95 10.19
C TYR A 44 6.59 -8.71 9.28
N ASP A 45 7.42 -7.72 9.60
CA ASP A 45 7.55 -6.52 8.78
C ASP A 45 8.18 -6.83 7.40
N GLU A 46 9.17 -7.73 7.34
CA GLU A 46 9.72 -8.22 6.08
C GLU A 46 8.66 -8.90 5.21
N ASP A 47 7.92 -9.84 5.78
CA ASP A 47 6.82 -10.55 5.08
C ASP A 47 5.74 -9.56 4.62
N MET A 48 5.41 -8.57 5.47
CA MET A 48 4.44 -7.53 5.15
C MET A 48 4.90 -6.64 4.00
N ARG A 49 6.19 -6.25 3.97
CA ARG A 49 6.76 -5.48 2.86
C ARG A 49 6.69 -6.25 1.55
N GLU A 50 6.97 -7.55 1.58
CA GLU A 50 6.85 -8.41 0.39
C GLU A 50 5.39 -8.48 -0.08
N TYR A 51 4.46 -8.73 0.83
CA TYR A 51 3.03 -8.72 0.54
C TYR A 51 2.59 -7.39 -0.08
N GLN A 52 2.98 -6.26 0.50
CA GLN A 52 2.62 -4.93 0.01
C GLN A 52 3.13 -4.66 -1.40
N LYS A 53 4.36 -5.10 -1.70
CA LYS A 53 4.95 -4.99 -3.04
C LYS A 53 4.14 -5.79 -4.08
N HIS A 54 3.71 -7.00 -3.74
CA HIS A 54 2.89 -7.83 -4.63
C HIS A 54 1.48 -7.27 -4.80
N ALA A 55 0.87 -6.82 -3.70
CA ALA A 55 -0.46 -6.22 -3.72
C ALA A 55 -0.51 -4.91 -4.53
N THR A 56 0.52 -4.07 -4.44
CA THR A 56 0.63 -2.83 -5.22
C THR A 56 0.70 -3.12 -6.71
N LYS A 57 1.54 -4.07 -7.13
CA LYS A 57 1.64 -4.51 -8.54
C LYS A 57 0.32 -5.08 -9.05
N ALA A 58 -0.37 -5.86 -8.22
CA ALA A 58 -1.67 -6.40 -8.58
C ALA A 58 -2.69 -5.28 -8.80
N ARG A 59 -2.80 -4.35 -7.85
CA ARG A 59 -3.68 -3.16 -7.97
C ARG A 59 -3.42 -2.40 -9.28
N GLU A 60 -2.17 -2.08 -9.58
CA GLU A 60 -1.79 -1.37 -10.80
C GLU A 60 -2.21 -2.14 -12.06
N ALA A 61 -2.11 -3.48 -12.06
CA ALA A 61 -2.58 -4.30 -13.17
C ALA A 61 -4.11 -4.26 -13.34
N PHE A 62 -4.88 -4.25 -12.25
CA PHE A 62 -6.35 -4.08 -12.30
C PHE A 62 -6.73 -2.70 -12.84
N GLU A 63 -6.08 -1.65 -12.37
CA GLU A 63 -6.31 -0.26 -12.79
C GLU A 63 -5.95 -0.05 -14.27
N ALA A 64 -4.80 -0.55 -14.73
CA ALA A 64 -4.37 -0.47 -16.12
C ALA A 64 -5.33 -1.18 -17.09
N GLN A 65 -6.09 -2.15 -16.59
CA GLN A 65 -7.09 -2.87 -17.36
C GLN A 65 -8.52 -2.32 -17.19
N GLY A 66 -8.70 -1.26 -16.38
CA GLY A 66 -10.00 -0.66 -16.09
C GLY A 66 -10.95 -1.63 -15.38
N LYS A 67 -10.40 -2.57 -14.60
CA LYS A 67 -11.18 -3.55 -13.82
C LYS A 67 -11.33 -3.06 -12.38
N VAL A 68 -12.39 -3.53 -11.73
CA VAL A 68 -12.62 -3.25 -10.31
C VAL A 68 -11.50 -3.91 -9.51
N VAL A 69 -10.80 -3.10 -8.72
CA VAL A 69 -9.74 -3.58 -7.81
C VAL A 69 -10.41 -4.37 -6.67
N PRO A 70 -9.94 -5.60 -6.38
CA PRO A 70 -10.38 -6.37 -5.22
C PRO A 70 -10.20 -5.60 -3.91
N GLU A 71 -11.12 -5.79 -2.96
CA GLU A 71 -11.14 -5.05 -1.68
C GLU A 71 -9.80 -5.10 -0.94
N GLN A 72 -9.16 -6.26 -0.91
CA GLN A 72 -7.88 -6.50 -0.23
C GLN A 72 -6.71 -5.70 -0.82
N LEU A 73 -6.83 -5.22 -2.06
CA LEU A 73 -5.79 -4.49 -2.79
C LEU A 73 -6.03 -2.99 -2.82
N ARG A 74 -7.10 -2.53 -2.16
CA ARG A 74 -7.39 -1.10 -2.07
C ARG A 74 -6.34 -0.40 -1.21
N PRO A 75 -5.97 0.85 -1.52
CA PRO A 75 -4.96 1.60 -0.77
C PRO A 75 -5.28 1.69 0.72
N GLU A 76 -6.56 1.77 1.08
CA GLU A 76 -7.01 1.85 2.47
C GLU A 76 -6.63 0.60 3.26
N ASN A 77 -6.71 -0.58 2.64
CA ASN A 77 -6.42 -1.88 3.25
C ASN A 77 -4.94 -2.31 3.10
N LEU A 78 -4.17 -1.54 2.34
CA LEU A 78 -2.74 -1.80 2.09
C LEU A 78 -1.81 -0.96 2.98
N ARG A 79 -2.33 0.15 3.53
CA ARG A 79 -1.59 1.14 4.33
C ARG A 79 -1.34 0.73 5.79
N ASP A 80 -1.63 -0.51 6.18
CA ASP A 80 -1.57 -0.99 7.57
C ASP A 80 -0.17 -0.93 8.24
N SER A 81 0.90 -0.51 7.53
CA SER A 81 2.25 -0.39 8.09
C SER A 81 2.73 1.03 8.41
N MET A 82 1.95 2.09 8.16
CA MET A 82 2.35 3.42 8.66
C MET A 82 1.80 3.65 10.06
N ASP A 83 2.70 3.91 11.02
CA ASP A 83 2.32 4.35 12.36
C ASP A 83 1.37 5.57 12.27
N PRO A 84 0.29 5.62 13.06
CA PRO A 84 -0.66 6.73 13.04
C PRO A 84 0.00 8.11 13.16
N SER A 85 1.12 8.22 13.88
CA SER A 85 1.89 9.45 14.04
C SER A 85 2.62 9.83 12.74
N MET A 86 3.23 8.86 12.06
CA MET A 86 3.88 9.08 10.77
C MET A 86 2.86 9.48 9.70
N ARG A 87 1.66 8.88 9.74
CA ARG A 87 0.57 9.26 8.84
C ARG A 87 0.11 10.70 9.09
N ALA A 88 -0.13 11.07 10.35
CA ALA A 88 -0.52 12.43 10.71
C ALA A 88 0.53 13.46 10.29
N PHE A 89 1.82 13.11 10.42
CA PHE A 89 2.91 13.95 9.99
C PHE A 89 2.90 14.18 8.47
N LEU A 90 2.80 13.12 7.66
CA LEU A 90 2.73 13.23 6.20
C LEU A 90 1.51 14.01 5.71
N ASP A 91 0.36 13.86 6.38
CA ASP A 91 -0.86 14.59 6.04
C ASP A 91 -0.68 16.10 6.34
N MET A 92 -0.06 16.45 7.47
CA MET A 92 0.27 17.84 7.82
C MET A 92 1.28 18.46 6.84
N GLU A 93 2.31 17.72 6.44
CA GLU A 93 3.29 18.19 5.44
C GLU A 93 2.61 18.50 4.10
N ARG A 94 1.71 17.62 3.65
CA ARG A 94 0.93 17.82 2.42
C ARG A 94 0.04 19.05 2.53
N GLU A 95 -0.63 19.25 3.66
CA GLU A 95 -1.48 20.43 3.88
C GLU A 95 -0.67 21.73 3.88
N MET A 96 0.50 21.75 4.53
CA MET A 96 1.37 22.94 4.53
C MET A 96 1.87 23.27 3.13
N ALA A 97 2.26 22.27 2.34
CA ALA A 97 2.69 22.49 0.96
C ALA A 97 1.59 23.10 0.08
N MET A 98 0.33 22.68 0.25
CA MET A 98 -0.81 23.27 -0.47
C MET A 98 -1.07 24.73 -0.06
N LYS A 99 -0.92 25.06 1.23
CA LYS A 99 -1.11 26.44 1.72
C LYS A 99 -0.04 27.39 1.21
N ILE A 100 1.23 26.94 1.16
CA ILE A 100 2.32 27.74 0.59
C ILE A 100 2.04 28.06 -0.88
N GLN A 101 1.59 27.07 -1.66
CA GLN A 101 1.21 27.30 -3.07
C GLN A 101 0.05 28.28 -3.21
N GLN A 102 -0.97 28.20 -2.36
CA GLN A 102 -2.07 29.16 -2.36
C GLN A 102 -1.63 30.57 -1.99
N GLU A 103 -0.69 30.73 -1.06
CA GLU A 103 -0.14 32.03 -0.70
C GLU A 103 0.69 32.64 -1.85
N GLU A 104 1.45 31.82 -2.58
CA GLU A 104 2.19 32.25 -3.77
C GLU A 104 1.25 32.70 -4.89
N GLU A 105 0.20 31.92 -5.20
CA GLU A 105 -0.79 32.29 -6.24
C GLU A 105 -1.61 33.52 -5.86
N ASN A 106 -1.99 33.68 -4.58
CA ASN A 106 -2.72 34.87 -4.13
C ASN A 106 -1.86 36.14 -4.16
N ASN A 107 -0.54 36.02 -3.98
CA ASN A 107 0.38 37.15 -4.05
C ASN A 107 0.72 37.55 -5.50
N ASP A 108 0.66 36.64 -6.47
CA ASP A 108 0.90 36.93 -7.91
C ASP A 108 -0.33 37.58 -8.58
N ASN A 109 -1.55 37.24 -8.15
CA ASN A 109 -2.80 37.86 -8.66
C ASN A 109 -3.11 39.25 -8.08
N GLY A 110 -2.19 39.81 -7.29
CA GLY A 110 -2.34 41.08 -6.56
C GLY A 110 -1.63 42.31 -7.14
N ASP A 111 -0.98 42.19 -8.31
CA ASP A 111 -0.36 43.31 -9.06
C ASP A 111 -1.20 43.69 -10.30
#